data_AF-A0A840PUT4-F1
#
_entry.id   AF-A0A840PUT4-F1
#
_cell.length_a   1.000
_cell.length_b   1.000
_cell.length_c   1.000
_cell.angle_alpha   90.00
_cell.angle_beta   90.00
_cell.angle_gamma   90.00
#
_symmetry.space_group_name_H-M   'P 1'
#
loop_
_entity.id
_entity.type
_entity.pdbx_description
1 polymer ?
#
loop_
_entity_poly.entity_id
_entity_poly.type
_entity_poly.pdbx_seq_one_letter_code
_entity_poly.pdbx_strand_id
1 'polypeptide(L)'
;MKPPLTKEERESLFPYATKEQLDFLLNHVKQGFKTKFLNIMADKKVTLVRSQDVTLVEIEKDASSWILEDYIDYGKGNYLGRCACNRKLRRVFTVKHVVTGRRIDYGEDHLMQFLGIDENILRDIVKDASIIHLELDELLIKIKENQYGYEILEDLDGMEIPEDIQAHINANVPLLDRQINRLYRKLREIERNVRKQQEESLMKALLEEKNRMLQQIEREHRRLEAIVEKVRQNLPPNPTKEMIALQLVFNGFSSTLEICHILIDYFGQDGSLSAGVHKRPRIFPSILQHFLEQTEKGNLILMEKIGVEDCIFIPNEDVNIRLEMEDTIEENNEGEEQLTLFL
;
A
#
# COMPACT_ATOMS: atom_id res chain seq x y z
N MET A 1 -30.34 -9.54 14.76
CA MET A 1 -30.85 -10.19 13.54
C MET A 1 -32.37 -10.13 13.58
N LYS A 2 -33.03 -9.67 12.51
CA LYS A 2 -34.49 -9.77 12.41
C LYS A 2 -34.86 -11.27 12.39
N PRO A 3 -36.00 -11.67 12.98
CA PRO A 3 -36.47 -13.05 12.87
C PRO A 3 -36.72 -13.40 11.39
N PRO A 4 -36.51 -14.66 10.98
CA PRO A 4 -36.84 -15.09 9.62
C PRO A 4 -38.33 -14.92 9.36
N LEU A 5 -38.68 -14.57 8.13
CA LEU A 5 -40.08 -14.45 7.72
C LEU A 5 -40.77 -15.82 7.79
N THR A 6 -42.06 -15.82 8.07
CA THR A 6 -42.92 -16.98 7.88
C THR A 6 -43.14 -17.25 6.39
N LYS A 7 -43.64 -18.44 6.06
CA LYS A 7 -43.99 -18.79 4.68
C LYS A 7 -45.00 -17.81 4.08
N GLU A 8 -46.03 -17.46 4.84
CA GLU A 8 -47.08 -16.53 4.40
C GLU A 8 -46.53 -15.12 4.16
N GLU A 9 -45.65 -14.63 5.05
CA GLU A 9 -44.97 -13.35 4.86
C GLU A 9 -44.10 -13.35 3.61
N ARG A 10 -43.34 -14.42 3.33
CA ARG A 10 -42.56 -14.54 2.08
C ARG A 10 -43.45 -14.53 0.85
N GLU A 11 -44.50 -15.33 0.85
CA GLU A 11 -45.43 -15.42 -0.29
C GLU A 11 -46.13 -14.08 -0.55
N SER A 12 -46.37 -13.27 0.49
CA SER A 12 -46.88 -11.90 0.34
C SER A 12 -45.91 -10.95 -0.38
N LEU A 13 -44.62 -11.28 -0.45
CA LEU A 13 -43.60 -10.49 -1.15
C LEU A 13 -43.43 -10.89 -2.62
N PHE A 14 -43.87 -12.08 -3.03
CA PHE A 14 -43.73 -12.56 -4.41
C PHE A 14 -44.33 -11.62 -5.47
N PRO A 15 -45.48 -10.95 -5.24
CA PRO A 15 -46.05 -10.03 -6.23
C PRO A 15 -45.17 -8.81 -6.57
N TYR A 16 -44.20 -8.47 -5.72
CA TYR A 16 -43.26 -7.37 -5.97
C TYR A 16 -42.09 -7.78 -6.87
N ALA A 17 -41.83 -9.09 -7.02
CA ALA A 17 -40.78 -9.61 -7.88
C ALA A 17 -41.33 -9.93 -9.28
N THR A 18 -40.53 -9.66 -10.30
CA THR A 18 -40.77 -10.16 -11.65
C THR A 18 -40.63 -11.68 -11.68
N LYS A 19 -41.19 -12.31 -12.72
CA LYS A 19 -41.08 -13.76 -12.91
C LYS A 19 -39.61 -14.22 -12.98
N GLU A 20 -38.76 -13.48 -13.69
CA GLU A 20 -37.34 -13.81 -13.84
C GLU A 20 -36.59 -13.73 -12.51
N GLN A 21 -36.85 -12.68 -11.72
CA GLN A 21 -36.30 -12.54 -10.37
C GLN A 21 -36.77 -13.69 -9.46
N LEU A 22 -38.07 -14.01 -9.48
CA LEU A 22 -38.61 -15.08 -8.65
C LEU A 22 -38.04 -16.45 -9.05
N ASP A 23 -37.91 -16.73 -10.34
CA ASP A 23 -37.30 -17.95 -10.86
C ASP A 23 -35.83 -18.04 -10.42
N PHE A 24 -35.07 -16.94 -10.46
CA PHE A 24 -33.70 -16.87 -9.95
C PHE A 24 -33.64 -17.18 -8.44
N LEU A 25 -34.47 -16.52 -7.64
CA LEU A 25 -34.50 -16.67 -6.18
C LEU A 25 -34.85 -18.09 -5.75
N LEU A 26 -35.91 -18.66 -6.33
CA LEU A 26 -36.36 -20.02 -5.99
C LEU A 26 -35.35 -21.08 -6.45
N ASN A 27 -34.68 -20.87 -7.59
CA ASN A 27 -33.61 -21.75 -8.03
C ASN A 27 -32.39 -21.62 -7.12
N HIS A 28 -32.02 -20.42 -6.69
CA HIS A 28 -30.94 -20.19 -5.73
C HIS A 28 -31.19 -20.93 -4.42
N VAL A 29 -32.40 -20.87 -3.87
CA VAL A 29 -32.79 -21.60 -2.65
C VAL A 29 -32.66 -23.11 -2.83
N LYS A 30 -33.21 -23.67 -3.92
CA LYS A 30 -33.12 -25.10 -4.22
C LYS A 30 -31.68 -25.58 -4.38
N GLN A 31 -30.86 -24.82 -5.11
CA GLN A 31 -29.45 -25.14 -5.29
C GLN A 31 -28.65 -25.01 -3.99
N GLY A 32 -29.00 -24.03 -3.15
CA GLY A 32 -28.43 -23.85 -1.83
C GLY A 32 -28.68 -25.07 -0.95
N PHE A 33 -29.95 -25.51 -0.83
CA PHE A 33 -30.29 -26.70 -0.06
C PHE A 33 -29.58 -27.94 -0.61
N LYS A 34 -29.64 -28.15 -1.92
CA LYS A 34 -28.97 -29.28 -2.58
C LYS A 34 -27.47 -29.30 -2.28
N THR A 35 -26.78 -28.19 -2.47
CA THR A 35 -25.32 -28.10 -2.31
C THR A 35 -24.91 -28.32 -0.86
N LYS A 36 -25.57 -27.63 0.08
CA LYS A 36 -25.30 -27.78 1.51
C LYS A 36 -25.56 -29.21 1.99
N PHE A 37 -26.67 -29.79 1.58
CA PHE A 37 -27.04 -31.14 1.94
C PHE A 37 -26.04 -32.18 1.40
N LEU A 38 -25.68 -32.11 0.12
CA LEU A 38 -24.70 -33.03 -0.47
C LEU A 38 -23.32 -32.92 0.18
N ASN A 39 -22.87 -31.70 0.51
CA ASN A 39 -21.60 -31.49 1.21
C ASN A 39 -21.61 -32.14 2.60
N ILE A 40 -22.71 -32.04 3.34
CA ILE A 40 -22.87 -32.68 4.65
C ILE A 40 -22.86 -34.21 4.50
N MET A 41 -23.57 -34.75 3.52
CA MET A 41 -23.60 -36.19 3.26
C MET A 41 -22.21 -36.73 2.90
N ALA A 42 -21.46 -36.01 2.08
CA ALA A 42 -20.09 -36.35 1.70
C ALA A 42 -19.12 -36.30 2.89
N ASP A 43 -19.13 -35.21 3.68
CA ASP A 43 -18.29 -35.04 4.87
C ASP A 43 -18.52 -36.15 5.90
N LYS A 44 -19.80 -36.52 6.10
CA LYS A 44 -20.21 -37.54 7.07
C LYS A 44 -20.21 -38.96 6.51
N LYS A 45 -19.78 -39.15 5.26
CA LYS A 45 -19.71 -40.45 4.56
C LYS A 45 -21.03 -41.23 4.63
N VAL A 46 -22.15 -40.51 4.55
CA VAL A 46 -23.47 -41.12 4.52
C VAL A 46 -23.64 -41.76 3.14
N THR A 47 -23.59 -43.08 3.10
CA THR A 47 -23.60 -43.87 1.85
C THR A 47 -24.91 -44.59 1.61
N LEU A 48 -25.67 -44.87 2.68
CA LEU A 48 -26.92 -45.61 2.60
C LEU A 48 -28.01 -44.93 3.43
N VAL A 49 -29.20 -44.77 2.87
CA VAL A 49 -30.39 -44.32 3.61
C VAL A 49 -31.17 -45.50 4.17
N ARG A 50 -31.79 -45.29 5.33
CA ARG A 50 -32.59 -46.29 6.03
C ARG A 50 -33.93 -45.69 6.43
N SER A 51 -34.95 -45.92 5.62
CA SER A 51 -36.31 -45.53 5.99
C SER A 51 -37.00 -46.61 6.82
N GLN A 52 -37.63 -46.22 7.92
CA GLN A 52 -38.54 -47.08 8.68
C GLN A 52 -40.02 -46.81 8.32
N ASP A 53 -40.30 -45.66 7.71
CA ASP A 53 -41.67 -45.22 7.43
C ASP A 53 -42.14 -45.58 6.02
N VAL A 54 -41.21 -45.76 5.08
CA VAL A 54 -41.54 -46.08 3.69
C VAL A 54 -40.62 -47.16 3.11
N THR A 55 -41.19 -48.02 2.27
CA THR A 55 -40.41 -49.02 1.53
C THR A 55 -39.64 -48.34 0.39
N LEU A 56 -38.31 -48.46 0.39
CA LEU A 56 -37.42 -47.93 -0.65
C LEU A 56 -37.09 -49.01 -1.68
N VAL A 57 -37.06 -48.64 -2.97
CA VAL A 57 -36.50 -49.51 -4.01
C VAL A 57 -34.96 -49.52 -3.93
N GLU A 58 -34.30 -50.46 -4.59
CA GLU A 58 -32.85 -50.68 -4.44
C GLU A 58 -32.01 -49.44 -4.80
N ILE A 59 -32.37 -48.76 -5.90
CA ILE A 59 -31.72 -47.50 -6.32
C ILE A 59 -31.94 -46.35 -5.32
N GLU A 60 -33.03 -46.38 -4.54
CA GLU A 60 -33.35 -45.34 -3.55
C GLU A 60 -32.61 -45.55 -2.23
N LYS A 61 -31.88 -46.65 -2.06
CA LYS A 61 -31.06 -46.88 -0.86
C LYS A 61 -29.74 -46.12 -0.90
N ASP A 62 -29.29 -45.70 -2.07
CA ASP A 62 -28.11 -44.87 -2.22
C ASP A 62 -28.38 -43.45 -1.71
N ALA A 63 -27.65 -43.05 -0.68
CA ALA A 63 -27.83 -41.76 -0.03
C ALA A 63 -27.37 -40.58 -0.89
N SER A 64 -26.44 -40.80 -1.82
CA SER A 64 -25.89 -39.74 -2.67
C SER A 64 -26.90 -39.20 -3.70
N SER A 65 -27.93 -40.00 -3.97
CA SER A 65 -29.01 -39.65 -4.90
C SER A 65 -30.18 -38.91 -4.24
N TRP A 66 -30.11 -38.64 -2.93
CA TRP A 66 -31.09 -37.83 -2.19
C TRP A 66 -30.61 -36.41 -1.96
N ILE A 67 -31.53 -35.45 -2.13
CA ILE A 67 -31.30 -34.03 -1.88
C ILE A 67 -32.35 -33.48 -0.92
N LEU A 68 -31.97 -32.48 -0.13
CA LEU A 68 -32.94 -31.64 0.56
C LEU A 68 -33.54 -30.66 -0.45
N GLU A 69 -34.84 -30.75 -0.67
CA GLU A 69 -35.55 -29.92 -1.63
C GLU A 69 -36.22 -28.72 -0.97
N ASP A 70 -36.76 -28.89 0.24
CA ASP A 70 -37.42 -27.84 0.99
C ASP A 70 -37.23 -28.05 2.51
N TYR A 71 -37.35 -26.96 3.26
CA TYR A 71 -37.33 -26.94 4.71
C TYR A 71 -38.35 -25.91 5.20
N ILE A 72 -39.28 -26.30 6.07
CA ILE A 72 -40.28 -25.38 6.62
C ILE A 72 -40.22 -25.43 8.15
N ASP A 73 -40.01 -24.29 8.79
CA ASP A 73 -40.22 -24.10 10.24
C ASP A 73 -41.52 -23.29 10.44
N TYR A 74 -42.57 -23.94 10.94
CA TYR A 74 -43.86 -23.30 11.21
C TYR A 74 -43.84 -22.37 12.42
N GLY A 75 -42.74 -22.32 13.18
CA GLY A 75 -42.58 -21.47 14.35
C GLY A 75 -42.92 -22.19 15.66
N LYS A 76 -42.44 -21.62 16.78
CA LYS A 76 -42.60 -22.22 18.11
C LYS A 76 -44.08 -22.39 18.46
N GLY A 77 -44.49 -23.61 18.80
CA GLY A 77 -45.87 -23.93 19.18
C GLY A 77 -46.81 -24.20 18.00
N ASN A 78 -46.33 -24.04 16.76
CA ASN A 78 -47.12 -24.29 15.56
C ASN A 78 -46.75 -25.63 14.92
N TYR A 79 -47.71 -26.57 14.85
CA TYR A 79 -47.49 -27.95 14.38
C TYR A 79 -48.38 -28.29 13.17
N LEU A 80 -48.32 -27.44 12.14
CA LEU A 80 -49.09 -27.62 10.91
C LEU A 80 -48.48 -28.68 9.99
N GLY A 81 -47.18 -28.94 10.10
CA GLY A 81 -46.48 -29.94 9.32
C GLY A 81 -46.93 -31.38 9.59
N ARG A 82 -46.59 -32.28 8.66
CA ARG A 82 -46.82 -33.72 8.79
C ARG A 82 -45.55 -34.48 8.39
N CYS A 83 -45.18 -35.45 9.21
CA CYS A 83 -44.15 -36.43 8.88
C CYS A 83 -44.71 -37.52 7.95
N ALA A 84 -43.85 -38.29 7.30
CA ALA A 84 -44.20 -39.55 6.64
C ALA A 84 -44.98 -40.52 7.54
N CYS A 85 -44.72 -40.53 8.85
CA CYS A 85 -45.48 -41.30 9.84
C CYS A 85 -46.78 -40.63 10.33
N ASN A 86 -47.21 -39.54 9.67
CA ASN A 86 -48.39 -38.71 9.97
C ASN A 86 -48.37 -37.95 11.31
N ARG A 87 -47.24 -37.94 12.04
CA ARG A 87 -47.07 -37.10 13.23
C ARG A 87 -47.08 -35.62 12.86
N LYS A 88 -47.68 -34.79 13.72
CA LYS A 88 -47.68 -33.32 13.55
C LYS A 88 -46.30 -32.75 13.89
N LEU A 89 -45.79 -31.85 13.07
CA LEU A 89 -44.43 -31.32 13.20
C LEU A 89 -44.38 -29.81 13.09
N ARG A 90 -43.46 -29.22 13.85
CA ARG A 90 -43.04 -27.82 13.69
C ARG A 90 -42.10 -27.62 12.51
N ARG A 91 -41.15 -28.54 12.35
CA ARG A 91 -40.15 -28.50 11.28
C ARG A 91 -40.35 -29.66 10.34
N VAL A 92 -40.44 -29.37 9.05
CA VAL A 92 -40.61 -30.35 7.99
C VAL A 92 -39.45 -30.22 7.03
N PHE A 93 -38.81 -31.34 6.72
CA PHE A 93 -37.75 -31.46 5.73
C PHE A 93 -38.29 -32.29 4.57
N THR A 94 -38.34 -31.72 3.38
CA THR A 94 -38.74 -32.44 2.17
C THR A 94 -37.50 -32.92 1.47
N VAL A 95 -37.28 -34.24 1.50
CA VAL A 95 -36.19 -34.88 0.75
C VAL A 95 -36.71 -35.42 -0.57
N LYS A 96 -35.90 -35.31 -1.61
CA LYS A 96 -36.23 -35.80 -2.95
C LYS A 96 -35.13 -36.68 -3.50
N HIS A 97 -35.51 -37.82 -4.06
CA HIS A 97 -34.61 -38.66 -4.83
C HIS A 97 -34.49 -38.11 -6.25
N VAL A 98 -33.26 -37.85 -6.71
CA VAL A 98 -33.00 -37.16 -7.99
C VAL A 98 -33.44 -37.99 -9.19
N VAL A 99 -33.27 -39.31 -9.14
CA VAL A 99 -33.57 -40.23 -10.26
C VAL A 99 -35.05 -40.61 -10.32
N THR A 100 -35.62 -41.06 -9.20
CA THR A 100 -37.02 -41.53 -9.17
C THR A 100 -38.02 -40.39 -8.99
N GLY A 101 -37.55 -39.20 -8.60
CA GLY A 101 -38.41 -38.06 -8.29
C GLY A 101 -39.21 -38.22 -6.99
N ARG A 102 -39.00 -39.31 -6.25
CA ARG A 102 -39.73 -39.59 -5.01
C ARG A 102 -39.46 -38.51 -3.99
N ARG A 103 -40.53 -37.96 -3.41
CA ARG A 103 -40.51 -36.95 -2.35
C ARG A 103 -41.00 -37.55 -1.04
N ILE A 104 -40.35 -37.21 0.06
CA ILE A 104 -40.73 -37.63 1.40
C ILE A 104 -40.56 -36.46 2.37
N ASP A 105 -41.56 -36.24 3.21
CA ASP A 105 -41.53 -35.22 4.26
C ASP A 105 -41.18 -35.86 5.60
N TYR A 106 -40.12 -35.36 6.24
CA TYR A 106 -39.64 -35.86 7.52
C TYR A 106 -39.63 -34.80 8.60
N GLY A 107 -39.80 -35.25 9.85
CA GLY A 107 -39.40 -34.49 11.03
C GLY A 107 -37.95 -34.77 11.40
N GLU A 108 -37.45 -34.06 12.40
CA GLU A 108 -36.06 -34.16 12.88
C GLU A 108 -35.63 -35.60 13.16
N ASP A 109 -36.35 -36.32 14.02
CA ASP A 109 -36.02 -37.70 14.40
C ASP A 109 -35.99 -38.66 13.18
N HIS A 110 -36.97 -38.54 12.29
CA HIS A 110 -37.12 -39.45 11.16
C HIS A 110 -36.11 -39.12 10.05
N LEU A 111 -35.76 -37.84 9.86
CA LEU A 111 -34.69 -37.46 8.96
C LEU A 111 -33.34 -37.99 9.47
N MET A 112 -33.08 -37.87 10.77
CA MET A 112 -31.87 -38.42 11.39
C MET A 112 -31.76 -39.92 11.18
N GLN A 113 -32.85 -40.67 11.41
CA GLN A 113 -32.88 -42.11 11.15
C GLN A 113 -32.73 -42.43 9.67
N PHE A 114 -33.41 -41.68 8.80
CA PHE A 114 -33.37 -41.84 7.35
C PHE A 114 -31.95 -41.71 6.80
N LEU A 115 -31.20 -40.71 7.26
CA LEU A 115 -29.83 -40.45 6.83
C LEU A 115 -28.77 -41.15 7.71
N GLY A 116 -29.16 -41.74 8.84
CA GLY A 116 -28.22 -42.28 9.81
C GLY A 116 -27.28 -41.24 10.41
N ILE A 117 -27.77 -40.00 10.62
CA ILE A 117 -26.98 -38.87 11.14
C ILE A 117 -27.34 -38.55 12.59
N ASP A 118 -26.42 -37.88 13.29
CA ASP A 118 -26.63 -37.41 14.66
C ASP A 118 -27.27 -36.00 14.74
N GLU A 119 -27.60 -35.58 15.95
CA GLU A 119 -28.23 -34.29 16.22
C GLU A 119 -27.31 -33.09 15.88
N ASN A 120 -25.98 -33.25 15.95
CA ASN A 120 -25.05 -32.18 15.59
C ASN A 120 -25.15 -31.87 14.09
N ILE A 121 -25.17 -32.92 13.27
CA ILE A 121 -25.30 -32.81 11.82
C ILE A 121 -26.66 -32.20 11.46
N LEU A 122 -27.74 -32.66 12.11
CA LEU A 122 -29.06 -32.08 11.89
C LEU A 122 -29.10 -30.58 12.24
N ARG A 123 -28.45 -30.18 13.34
CA ARG A 123 -28.34 -28.76 13.72
C ARG A 123 -27.61 -27.94 12.65
N ASP A 124 -26.57 -28.48 12.03
CA ASP A 124 -25.87 -27.84 10.92
C ASP A 124 -26.77 -27.70 9.69
N ILE A 125 -27.54 -28.74 9.32
CA ILE A 125 -28.54 -28.69 8.24
C ILE A 125 -29.57 -27.58 8.51
N VAL A 126 -30.14 -27.55 9.72
CA VAL A 126 -31.14 -26.53 10.11
C VAL A 126 -30.56 -25.13 10.06
N LYS A 127 -29.32 -24.95 10.52
CA LYS A 127 -28.62 -23.67 10.49
C LYS A 127 -28.40 -23.21 9.05
N ASP A 128 -27.86 -24.06 8.18
CA ASP A 128 -27.63 -23.76 6.77
C ASP A 128 -28.94 -23.44 6.05
N ALA A 129 -30.00 -24.21 6.32
CA ALA A 129 -31.31 -23.96 5.76
C ALA A 129 -31.91 -22.62 6.20
N SER A 130 -31.72 -22.27 7.47
CA SER A 130 -32.14 -20.98 8.02
C SER A 130 -31.38 -19.81 7.39
N ILE A 131 -30.08 -19.97 7.11
CA ILE A 131 -29.28 -18.94 6.43
C ILE A 131 -29.81 -18.72 5.01
N ILE A 132 -30.09 -19.79 4.26
CA ILE A 132 -30.64 -19.68 2.89
C ILE A 132 -31.97 -18.93 2.90
N HIS A 133 -32.84 -19.20 3.87
CA HIS A 133 -34.09 -18.47 4.04
C HIS A 133 -33.89 -17.01 4.42
N LEU A 134 -32.94 -16.69 5.29
CA LEU A 134 -32.63 -15.30 5.63
C LEU A 134 -32.12 -14.52 4.41
N GLU A 135 -31.30 -15.16 3.56
CA GLU A 135 -30.84 -14.58 2.29
C GLU A 135 -32.03 -14.34 1.34
N LEU A 136 -32.96 -15.29 1.22
CA LEU A 136 -34.18 -15.09 0.44
C LEU A 136 -35.04 -13.94 0.98
N ASP A 137 -35.23 -13.88 2.29
CA ASP A 137 -36.02 -12.84 2.97
C ASP A 137 -35.43 -11.46 2.70
N GLU A 138 -34.11 -11.33 2.81
CA GLU A 138 -33.38 -10.10 2.52
C GLU A 138 -33.61 -9.64 1.08
N LEU A 139 -33.48 -10.56 0.10
CA LEU A 139 -33.65 -10.25 -1.31
C LEU A 139 -35.07 -9.81 -1.64
N LEU A 140 -36.09 -10.51 -1.13
CA LEU A 140 -37.49 -10.17 -1.34
C LEU A 140 -37.86 -8.80 -0.74
N ILE A 141 -37.34 -8.49 0.45
CA ILE A 141 -37.53 -7.17 1.08
C ILE A 141 -36.88 -6.09 0.24
N LYS A 142 -35.63 -6.30 -0.20
CA LYS A 142 -34.90 -5.36 -1.05
C LYS A 142 -35.59 -5.09 -2.38
N ILE A 143 -36.16 -6.13 -3.02
CA ILE A 143 -36.97 -5.96 -4.24
C ILE A 143 -38.16 -5.06 -3.96
N LYS A 144 -38.92 -5.33 -2.90
CA LYS A 144 -40.09 -4.52 -2.51
C LYS A 144 -39.71 -3.05 -2.22
N GLU A 145 -38.56 -2.83 -1.62
CA GLU A 145 -38.06 -1.49 -1.25
C GLU A 145 -37.25 -0.81 -2.37
N ASN A 146 -37.08 -1.46 -3.53
CA ASN A 146 -36.21 -1.00 -4.63
C ASN A 146 -34.75 -0.71 -4.21
N GLN A 147 -34.20 -1.48 -3.28
CA GLN A 147 -32.82 -1.34 -2.79
C GLN A 147 -31.92 -2.40 -3.43
N TYR A 148 -31.41 -2.13 -4.62
CA TYR A 148 -30.62 -3.11 -5.37
C TYR A 148 -29.15 -3.17 -4.93
N GLY A 149 -28.59 -2.06 -4.44
CA GLY A 149 -27.21 -2.01 -4.00
C GLY A 149 -26.20 -2.01 -5.14
N TYR A 150 -26.62 -1.66 -6.37
CA TYR A 150 -25.76 -1.58 -7.54
C TYR A 150 -24.97 -0.26 -7.60
N GLU A 151 -25.31 0.73 -6.78
CA GLU A 151 -24.65 2.03 -6.72
C GLU A 151 -23.15 1.89 -6.40
N ILE A 152 -22.81 0.91 -5.57
CA ILE A 152 -21.41 0.58 -5.23
C ILE A 152 -20.57 0.15 -6.44
N LEU A 153 -21.19 -0.27 -7.54
CA LEU A 153 -20.49 -0.70 -8.75
C LEU A 153 -19.86 0.49 -9.49
N GLU A 154 -20.40 1.70 -9.32
CA GLU A 154 -19.82 2.93 -9.89
C GLU A 154 -18.43 3.21 -9.31
N ASP A 155 -18.23 2.93 -8.02
CA ASP A 155 -16.95 3.10 -7.31
C ASP A 155 -15.93 2.00 -7.67
N LEU A 156 -16.38 0.91 -8.31
CA LEU A 156 -15.58 -0.27 -8.61
C LEU A 156 -15.08 -0.30 -10.08
N ASP A 157 -15.13 0.84 -10.79
CA ASP A 157 -14.83 0.90 -12.22
C ASP A 157 -13.50 0.19 -12.59
N GLY A 158 -13.55 -0.65 -13.62
CA GLY A 158 -12.43 -1.47 -14.08
C GLY A 158 -12.10 -2.73 -13.26
N MET A 159 -12.85 -3.06 -12.20
CA MET A 159 -12.64 -4.31 -11.45
C MET A 159 -13.47 -5.50 -11.97
N GLU A 160 -12.87 -6.68 -11.86
CA GLU A 160 -13.58 -7.94 -12.05
C GLU A 160 -14.62 -8.15 -10.94
N ILE A 161 -15.89 -8.11 -11.35
CA ILE A 161 -17.03 -8.42 -10.49
C ILE A 161 -17.06 -9.94 -10.25
N PRO A 162 -17.13 -10.41 -8.98
CA PRO A 162 -17.30 -11.82 -8.68
C PRO A 162 -18.51 -12.44 -9.37
N GLU A 163 -18.39 -13.69 -9.85
CA GLU A 163 -19.46 -14.39 -10.58
C GLU A 163 -20.78 -14.43 -9.79
N ASP A 164 -20.72 -14.57 -8.47
CA ASP A 164 -21.91 -14.59 -7.60
C ASP A 164 -22.67 -13.25 -7.59
N ILE A 165 -21.95 -12.14 -7.75
CA ILE A 165 -22.52 -10.78 -7.86
C ILE A 165 -23.01 -10.54 -9.29
N GLN A 166 -22.25 -10.98 -10.28
CA GLN A 166 -22.64 -10.87 -11.69
C GLN A 166 -23.95 -11.60 -11.98
N ALA A 167 -24.16 -12.78 -11.37
CA ALA A 167 -25.39 -13.54 -11.50
C ALA A 167 -26.62 -12.76 -11.00
N HIS A 168 -26.49 -12.03 -9.89
CA HIS A 168 -27.54 -11.16 -9.37
C HIS A 168 -27.84 -10.00 -10.33
N ILE A 169 -26.79 -9.32 -10.82
CA ILE A 169 -26.93 -8.22 -11.80
C ILE A 169 -27.66 -8.70 -13.06
N ASN A 170 -27.25 -9.83 -13.62
CA ASN A 170 -27.82 -10.39 -14.85
C ASN A 170 -29.30 -10.77 -14.68
N ALA A 171 -29.69 -11.27 -13.50
CA ALA A 171 -31.07 -11.59 -13.17
C ALA A 171 -31.88 -10.38 -12.67
N ASN A 172 -31.27 -9.18 -12.66
CA ASN A 172 -31.82 -7.99 -12.05
C ASN A 172 -32.32 -8.25 -10.63
N VAL A 173 -31.52 -8.86 -9.76
CA VAL A 173 -31.85 -9.17 -8.36
C VAL A 173 -30.92 -8.37 -7.44
N PRO A 174 -31.43 -7.75 -6.37
CA PRO A 174 -30.59 -7.01 -5.42
C PRO A 174 -29.39 -7.80 -4.91
N LEU A 175 -28.32 -7.09 -4.57
CA LEU A 175 -27.17 -7.71 -3.92
C LEU A 175 -27.47 -8.01 -2.46
N LEU A 176 -26.95 -9.13 -1.96
CA LEU A 176 -26.99 -9.44 -0.54
C LEU A 176 -26.09 -8.47 0.26
N ASP A 177 -26.43 -8.20 1.51
CA ASP A 177 -25.66 -7.34 2.41
C ASP A 177 -24.26 -7.88 2.60
N ARG A 178 -24.10 -9.20 2.64
CA ARG A 178 -22.77 -9.83 2.68
C ARG A 178 -21.94 -9.53 1.43
N GLN A 179 -22.56 -9.45 0.26
CA GLN A 179 -21.91 -9.16 -1.02
C GLN A 179 -21.52 -7.68 -1.09
N ILE A 180 -22.44 -6.77 -0.74
CA ILE A 180 -22.19 -5.33 -0.62
C ILE A 180 -21.04 -5.06 0.36
N ASN A 181 -21.09 -5.67 1.54
CA ASN A 181 -20.03 -5.54 2.55
C ASN A 181 -18.68 -6.09 2.07
N ARG A 182 -18.68 -7.17 1.28
CA ARG A 182 -17.46 -7.73 0.66
C ARG A 182 -16.85 -6.76 -0.34
N LEU A 183 -17.67 -6.11 -1.16
CA LEU A 183 -17.24 -5.08 -2.10
C LEU A 183 -16.65 -3.85 -1.38
N TYR A 184 -17.31 -3.34 -0.33
CA TYR A 184 -16.76 -2.24 0.47
C TYR A 184 -15.42 -2.58 1.14
N ARG A 185 -15.20 -3.84 1.53
CA ARG A 185 -13.89 -4.27 2.05
C ARG A 185 -12.82 -4.20 0.96
N LYS A 186 -13.11 -4.69 -0.26
CA LYS A 186 -12.18 -4.59 -1.39
C LYS A 186 -11.84 -3.14 -1.73
N LEU A 187 -12.83 -2.24 -1.79
CA LEU A 187 -12.60 -0.81 -2.02
C LEU A 187 -11.62 -0.22 -1.01
N ARG A 188 -11.87 -0.44 0.29
CA ARG A 188 -10.98 0.04 1.36
C ARG A 188 -9.57 -0.54 1.28
N GLU A 189 -9.42 -1.78 0.82
CA GLU A 189 -8.09 -2.38 0.62
C GLU A 189 -7.34 -1.70 -0.52
N ILE A 190 -8.01 -1.40 -1.63
CA ILE A 190 -7.43 -0.69 -2.76
C ILE A 190 -7.03 0.72 -2.37
N GLU A 191 -7.91 1.48 -1.74
CA GLU A 191 -7.61 2.83 -1.24
C GLU A 191 -6.37 2.84 -0.33
N ARG A 192 -6.28 1.86 0.58
CA ARG A 192 -5.11 1.70 1.46
C ARG A 192 -3.84 1.41 0.67
N ASN A 193 -3.91 0.56 -0.35
CA ASN A 193 -2.76 0.20 -1.17
C ASN A 193 -2.28 1.39 -2.01
N VAL A 194 -3.22 2.13 -2.63
CA VAL A 194 -2.91 3.36 -3.38
C VAL A 194 -2.24 4.38 -2.46
N ARG A 195 -2.79 4.60 -1.26
CA ARG A 195 -2.20 5.53 -0.28
C ARG A 195 -0.79 5.10 0.13
N LYS A 196 -0.58 3.81 0.43
CA LYS A 196 0.74 3.28 0.77
C LYS A 196 1.75 3.47 -0.37
N GLN A 197 1.35 3.18 -1.61
CA GLN A 197 2.20 3.40 -2.78
C GLN A 197 2.57 4.88 -2.96
N GLN A 198 1.63 5.79 -2.73
CA GLN A 198 1.90 7.23 -2.76
C GLN A 198 2.89 7.62 -1.66
N GLU A 199 2.69 7.18 -0.42
CA GLU A 199 3.58 7.44 0.71
C GLU A 199 4.99 6.87 0.46
N GLU A 200 5.10 5.64 -0.06
CA GLU A 200 6.37 5.01 -0.44
C GLU A 200 7.08 5.76 -1.57
N SER A 201 6.33 6.19 -2.59
CA SER A 201 6.89 6.97 -3.71
C SER A 201 7.43 8.32 -3.26
N LEU A 202 6.72 9.01 -2.35
CA LEU A 202 7.13 10.29 -1.78
C LEU A 202 8.38 10.11 -0.91
N MET A 203 8.40 9.09 -0.05
CA MET A 203 9.56 8.78 0.78
C MET A 203 10.80 8.47 -0.06
N LYS A 204 10.63 7.72 -1.14
CA LYS A 204 11.71 7.41 -2.07
C LYS A 204 12.24 8.67 -2.75
N ALA A 205 11.36 9.56 -3.23
CA ALA A 205 11.75 10.83 -3.83
C ALA A 205 12.53 11.71 -2.83
N LEU A 206 12.06 11.81 -1.59
CA LEU A 206 12.74 12.57 -0.54
C LEU A 206 14.12 11.98 -0.20
N LEU A 207 14.24 10.66 -0.15
CA LEU A 207 15.50 9.98 0.11
C LEU A 207 16.50 10.20 -1.04
N GLU A 208 16.04 10.15 -2.28
CA GLU A 208 16.86 10.43 -3.46
C GLU A 208 17.37 11.88 -3.44
N GLU A 209 16.53 12.85 -3.10
CA GLU A 209 16.91 14.26 -2.98
C GLU A 209 17.95 14.47 -1.86
N LYS A 210 17.71 13.89 -0.68
CA LYS A 210 18.67 13.92 0.43
C LYS A 210 20.01 13.32 0.03
N ASN A 211 20.02 12.19 -0.67
CA ASN A 211 21.25 11.56 -1.12
C ASN A 211 22.01 12.42 -2.14
N ARG A 212 21.31 13.13 -3.04
CA ARG A 212 21.94 14.09 -3.95
C ARG A 212 22.60 15.24 -3.20
N MET A 213 21.92 15.81 -2.19
CA MET A 213 22.50 16.86 -1.35
C MET A 213 23.75 16.37 -0.62
N LEU A 214 23.69 15.18 -0.01
CA LEU A 214 24.86 14.59 0.67
C LEU A 214 26.03 14.36 -0.28
N GLN A 215 25.78 13.86 -1.48
CA GLN A 215 26.83 13.70 -2.50
C GLN A 215 27.44 15.04 -2.93
N GLN A 216 26.63 16.10 -3.02
CA GLN A 216 27.14 17.43 -3.33
C GLN A 216 28.05 17.95 -2.20
N ILE A 217 27.59 17.88 -0.95
CA ILE A 217 28.38 18.27 0.23
C ILE A 217 29.70 17.48 0.27
N GLU A 218 29.67 16.17 0.03
CA GLU A 218 30.87 15.33 0.03
C GLU A 218 31.84 15.70 -1.11
N ARG A 219 31.34 16.09 -2.28
CA ARG A 219 32.16 16.59 -3.39
C ARG A 219 32.80 17.93 -3.05
N GLU A 220 32.04 18.85 -2.46
CA GLU A 220 32.54 20.16 -2.02
C GLU A 220 33.61 20.01 -0.94
N HIS A 221 33.37 19.12 0.04
CA HIS A 221 34.34 18.79 1.07
C HIS A 221 35.64 18.21 0.50
N ARG A 222 35.57 17.22 -0.39
CA ARG A 222 36.75 16.67 -1.09
C ARG A 222 37.51 17.72 -1.87
N ARG A 223 36.81 18.64 -2.55
CA ARG A 223 37.43 19.74 -3.28
C ARG A 223 38.19 20.67 -2.33
N LEU A 224 37.58 21.00 -1.20
CA LEU A 224 38.18 21.86 -0.19
C LEU A 224 39.42 21.22 0.42
N GLU A 225 39.37 19.94 0.79
CA GLU A 225 40.53 19.20 1.29
C GLU A 225 41.70 19.18 0.28
N ALA A 226 41.41 18.96 -1.00
CA ALA A 226 42.43 18.98 -2.04
C ALA A 226 43.12 20.36 -2.18
N ILE A 227 42.35 21.45 -2.06
CA ILE A 227 42.91 22.81 -2.09
C ILE A 227 43.73 23.09 -0.83
N VAL A 228 43.22 22.72 0.34
CA VAL A 228 43.93 22.88 1.62
C VAL A 228 45.28 22.15 1.58
N GLU A 229 45.30 20.93 1.06
CA GLU A 229 46.55 20.15 0.94
C GLU A 229 47.53 20.79 -0.04
N LYS A 230 47.05 21.29 -1.18
CA LYS A 230 47.88 22.06 -2.12
C LYS A 230 48.47 23.32 -1.46
N VAL A 231 47.68 24.03 -0.67
CA VAL A 231 48.18 25.19 0.10
C VAL A 231 49.24 24.76 1.11
N ARG A 232 49.04 23.66 1.85
CA ARG A 232 50.04 23.12 2.79
C ARG A 232 51.38 22.81 2.12
N GLN A 233 51.36 22.25 0.91
CA GLN A 233 52.57 21.94 0.16
C GLN A 233 53.35 23.19 -0.29
N ASN A 234 52.66 24.30 -0.52
CA ASN A 234 53.25 25.56 -1.00
C ASN A 234 53.66 26.52 0.13
N LEU A 235 53.47 26.14 1.40
CA LEU A 235 53.78 27.00 2.53
C LEU A 235 55.21 26.77 3.06
N PRO A 236 55.92 27.83 3.48
CA PRO A 236 57.22 27.71 4.13
C PRO A 236 57.09 27.10 5.54
N PRO A 237 58.19 26.59 6.14
CA PRO A 237 58.18 26.13 7.53
C PRO A 237 57.78 27.27 8.49
N ASN A 238 56.76 27.04 9.32
CA ASN A 238 56.12 28.01 10.23
C ASN A 238 55.43 29.21 9.52
N PRO A 239 54.38 28.96 8.72
CA PRO A 239 53.66 30.03 8.03
C PRO A 239 52.81 30.87 9.01
N THR A 240 52.72 32.18 8.77
CA THR A 240 51.76 33.03 9.49
C THR A 240 50.35 32.84 8.94
N LYS A 241 49.32 33.09 9.75
CA LYS A 241 47.91 32.97 9.33
C LYS A 241 47.57 33.88 8.15
N GLU A 242 48.20 35.05 8.05
CA GLU A 242 48.05 35.98 6.92
C GLU A 242 48.60 35.39 5.62
N MET A 243 49.74 34.69 5.67
CA MET A 243 50.32 34.02 4.51
C MET A 243 49.45 32.85 4.03
N ILE A 244 48.90 32.06 4.96
CA ILE A 244 47.96 30.98 4.65
C ILE A 244 46.69 31.56 4.01
N ALA A 245 46.15 32.64 4.57
CA ALA A 245 44.97 33.31 4.05
C ALA A 245 45.18 33.79 2.60
N LEU A 246 46.33 34.40 2.32
CA LEU A 246 46.68 34.88 0.98
C LEU A 246 46.82 33.72 -0.02
N GLN A 247 47.45 32.61 0.39
CA GLN A 247 47.54 31.40 -0.46
C GLN A 247 46.17 30.77 -0.73
N LEU A 248 45.22 30.82 0.21
CA LEU A 248 43.85 30.38 -0.03
C LEU A 248 43.17 31.25 -1.11
N VAL A 249 43.44 32.56 -1.15
CA VAL A 249 42.92 33.46 -2.20
C VAL A 249 43.47 33.09 -3.58
N PHE A 250 44.78 32.85 -3.68
CA PHE A 250 45.40 32.43 -4.94
C PHE A 250 44.96 31.04 -5.42
N ASN A 251 44.41 30.21 -4.53
CA ASN A 251 43.84 28.91 -4.90
C ASN A 251 42.31 28.94 -5.07
N GLY A 252 41.71 30.13 -5.17
CA GLY A 252 40.34 30.33 -5.63
C GLY A 252 39.29 30.52 -4.53
N PHE A 253 39.68 30.67 -3.27
CA PHE A 253 38.75 31.12 -2.21
C PHE A 253 38.67 32.64 -2.21
N SER A 254 37.48 33.21 -2.28
CA SER A 254 37.33 34.66 -2.39
C SER A 254 36.67 35.32 -1.18
N SER A 255 35.89 34.56 -0.40
CA SER A 255 35.23 35.06 0.81
C SER A 255 36.20 35.15 1.99
N THR A 256 36.28 36.33 2.60
CA THR A 256 37.12 36.54 3.79
C THR A 256 36.61 35.70 4.97
N LEU A 257 35.29 35.58 5.11
CA LEU A 257 34.66 34.79 6.16
C LEU A 257 34.91 33.29 5.98
N GLU A 258 34.75 32.77 4.75
CA GLU A 258 35.05 31.37 4.42
C GLU A 258 36.51 31.03 4.71
N ILE A 259 37.43 31.90 4.31
CA ILE A 259 38.87 31.74 4.58
C ILE A 259 39.15 31.69 6.09
N CYS A 260 38.50 32.52 6.90
CA CYS A 260 38.65 32.46 8.34
C CYS A 260 38.20 31.12 8.92
N HIS A 261 37.08 30.56 8.43
CA HIS A 261 36.63 29.24 8.86
C HIS A 261 37.62 28.14 8.45
N ILE A 262 38.16 28.20 7.23
CA ILE A 262 39.19 27.26 6.77
C ILE A 262 40.44 27.33 7.66
N LEU A 263 40.88 28.54 8.02
CA LEU A 263 42.03 28.74 8.91
C LEU A 263 41.82 28.10 10.30
N ILE A 264 40.60 28.19 10.82
CA ILE A 264 40.24 27.56 12.11
C ILE A 264 40.22 26.04 11.97
N ASP A 265 39.45 25.54 11.01
CA ASP A 265 39.13 24.11 10.90
C ASP A 265 40.31 23.27 10.40
N TYR A 266 41.16 23.81 9.51
CA TYR A 266 42.23 23.05 8.84
C TYR A 266 43.64 23.49 9.21
N PHE A 267 43.82 24.70 9.77
CA PHE A 267 45.14 25.26 10.12
C PHE A 267 45.26 25.62 11.62
N GLY A 268 44.30 25.18 12.44
CA GLY A 268 44.39 25.24 13.91
C GLY A 268 44.38 26.65 14.49
N GLN A 269 43.80 27.63 13.79
CA GLN A 269 43.66 29.00 14.32
C GLN A 269 42.56 29.09 15.37
N ASP A 270 42.62 30.13 16.21
CA ASP A 270 41.63 30.35 17.28
C ASP A 270 40.22 30.56 16.72
N GLY A 271 39.33 29.60 17.00
CA GLY A 271 37.92 29.61 16.63
C GLY A 271 37.03 30.47 17.53
N SER A 272 37.60 31.21 18.49
CA SER A 272 36.81 32.05 19.38
C SER A 272 36.03 33.11 18.60
N LEU A 273 34.75 33.25 18.96
CA LEU A 273 33.85 34.20 18.33
C LEU A 273 33.91 35.55 19.07
N SER A 274 33.73 36.64 18.32
CA SER A 274 33.59 37.98 18.89
C SER A 274 32.25 38.13 19.61
N ALA A 275 32.20 38.96 20.65
CA ALA A 275 31.01 39.21 21.47
C ALA A 275 29.95 40.10 20.78
N GLY A 276 30.16 40.47 19.51
CA GLY A 276 29.29 41.36 18.74
C GLY A 276 28.09 40.65 18.11
N VAL A 277 27.18 41.45 17.55
CA VAL A 277 25.89 41.02 16.97
C VAL A 277 26.04 39.94 15.89
N HIS A 278 27.12 39.99 15.10
CA HIS A 278 27.37 39.05 13.99
C HIS A 278 28.21 37.82 14.38
N LYS A 279 28.64 37.68 15.65
CA LYS A 279 29.44 36.54 16.17
C LYS A 279 30.54 36.03 15.21
N ARG A 280 31.40 36.91 14.70
CA ARG A 280 32.47 36.54 13.74
C ARG A 280 33.69 35.92 14.41
N PRO A 281 34.47 35.08 13.71
CA PRO A 281 35.80 34.67 14.14
C PRO A 281 36.66 35.86 14.57
N ARG A 282 37.34 35.78 15.71
CA ARG A 282 38.20 36.89 16.19
C ARG A 282 39.37 37.21 15.26
N ILE A 283 39.76 36.24 14.42
CA ILE A 283 40.80 36.41 13.41
C ILE A 283 40.35 37.27 12.22
N PHE A 284 39.03 37.43 12.00
CA PHE A 284 38.47 38.10 10.81
C PHE A 284 39.02 39.52 10.57
N PRO A 285 39.10 40.43 11.57
CA PRO A 285 39.64 41.78 11.34
C PRO A 285 41.11 41.78 10.90
N SER A 286 41.91 40.85 11.45
CA SER A 286 43.33 40.70 11.11
C SER A 286 43.50 40.29 9.65
N ILE A 287 42.71 39.31 9.20
CA ILE A 287 42.75 38.82 7.81
C ILE A 287 42.21 39.87 6.85
N LEU A 288 41.11 40.54 7.19
CA LEU A 288 40.54 41.60 6.37
C LEU A 288 41.51 42.76 6.17
N GLN A 289 42.15 43.22 7.26
CA GLN A 289 43.16 44.27 7.17
C GLN A 289 44.30 43.84 6.25
N HIS A 290 44.79 42.61 6.39
CA HIS A 290 45.84 42.08 5.54
C HIS A 290 45.44 42.08 4.05
N PHE A 291 44.22 41.64 3.70
CA PHE A 291 43.76 41.65 2.31
C PHE A 291 43.60 43.05 1.73
N LEU A 292 43.18 44.03 2.53
CA LEU A 292 43.14 45.43 2.12
C LEU A 292 44.56 45.96 1.82
N GLU A 293 45.54 45.67 2.66
CA GLU A 293 46.94 46.02 2.42
C GLU A 293 47.49 45.35 1.15
N GLN A 294 47.09 44.11 0.85
CA GLN A 294 47.46 43.42 -0.40
C GLN A 294 46.77 44.00 -1.63
N THR A 295 45.60 44.60 -1.46
CA THR A 295 44.91 45.34 -2.52
C THR A 295 45.66 46.65 -2.84
N GLU A 296 46.12 47.37 -1.82
CA GLU A 296 46.95 48.57 -1.99
C GLU A 296 48.30 48.26 -2.67
N LYS A 297 48.87 47.09 -2.39
CA LYS A 297 50.08 46.58 -3.06
C LYS A 297 49.83 46.05 -4.48
N GLY A 298 48.58 45.99 -4.91
CA GLY A 298 48.18 45.52 -6.24
C GLY A 298 48.13 44.00 -6.42
N ASN A 299 48.27 43.21 -5.35
CA ASN A 299 48.26 41.75 -5.41
C ASN A 299 46.84 41.17 -5.47
N LEU A 300 45.88 41.85 -4.85
CA LEU A 300 44.48 41.47 -4.81
C LEU A 300 43.59 42.57 -5.38
N ILE A 301 42.39 42.19 -5.82
CA ILE A 301 41.32 43.10 -6.22
C ILE A 301 40.13 42.85 -5.29
N LEU A 302 39.63 43.93 -4.67
CA LEU A 302 38.35 43.89 -3.94
C LEU A 302 37.20 43.96 -4.95
N MET A 303 36.46 42.85 -5.11
CA MET A 303 35.40 42.73 -6.11
C MET A 303 34.06 43.25 -5.61
N GLU A 304 33.62 42.78 -4.43
CA GLU A 304 32.35 43.17 -3.85
C GLU A 304 32.45 43.31 -2.33
N LYS A 305 31.80 44.36 -1.80
CA LYS A 305 31.39 44.41 -0.39
C LYS A 305 29.95 43.93 -0.31
N ILE A 306 29.76 42.65 0.04
CA ILE A 306 28.43 42.12 0.28
C ILE A 306 27.99 42.61 1.67
N GLY A 307 27.38 43.80 1.72
CA GLY A 307 26.94 44.43 2.96
C GLY A 307 28.10 44.74 3.94
N VAL A 308 27.80 44.72 5.25
CA VAL A 308 28.80 44.86 6.33
C VAL A 308 29.37 43.48 6.74
N GLU A 309 28.86 42.39 6.18
CA GLU A 309 29.00 41.03 6.71
C GLU A 309 30.22 40.26 6.18
N ASP A 310 30.58 40.43 4.91
CA ASP A 310 31.74 39.77 4.29
C ASP A 310 32.39 40.63 3.19
N CYS A 311 33.62 40.31 2.81
CA CYS A 311 34.36 40.96 1.73
C CYS A 311 34.95 39.92 0.78
N ILE A 312 34.79 40.16 -0.53
CA ILE A 312 35.26 39.26 -1.59
C ILE A 312 36.52 39.82 -2.23
N PHE A 313 37.61 39.05 -2.16
CA PHE A 313 38.89 39.36 -2.78
C PHE A 313 39.25 38.31 -3.83
N ILE A 314 39.84 38.74 -4.95
CA ILE A 314 40.39 37.84 -5.98
C ILE A 314 41.85 38.24 -6.30
N PRO A 315 42.65 37.33 -6.85
CA PRO A 315 43.98 37.66 -7.37
C PRO A 315 43.93 38.72 -8.46
N ASN A 316 44.91 39.62 -8.49
CA ASN A 316 45.11 40.52 -9.62
C ASN A 316 45.89 39.80 -10.74
N GLU A 317 45.22 39.44 -11.83
CA GLU A 317 45.80 38.65 -12.93
C GLU A 317 46.95 39.35 -13.68
N ASP A 318 47.03 40.68 -13.63
CA ASP A 318 48.10 41.47 -14.27
C ASP A 318 49.48 41.35 -13.57
N VAL A 319 49.54 40.78 -12.35
CA VAL A 319 50.77 40.61 -11.56
C VAL A 319 51.30 39.17 -11.62
N ASN A 320 50.45 38.17 -11.85
CA ASN A 320 50.87 36.76 -11.93
C ASN A 320 51.84 36.51 -13.10
N ILE A 321 51.75 37.31 -14.18
CA ILE A 321 52.65 37.25 -15.34
C ILE A 321 54.08 37.68 -14.96
N ARG A 322 54.27 38.51 -13.91
CA ARG A 322 55.61 38.99 -13.52
C ARG A 322 56.37 38.03 -12.61
N LEU A 323 55.68 37.26 -11.76
CA LEU A 323 56.33 36.31 -10.85
C LEU A 323 56.83 35.05 -11.56
N GLU A 324 56.17 34.60 -12.64
CA GLU A 324 56.69 33.50 -13.48
C GLU A 324 57.95 33.90 -14.30
N MET A 325 58.14 35.21 -14.53
CA MET A 325 59.27 35.74 -15.30
C MET A 325 60.52 36.00 -14.45
N GLU A 326 60.41 36.12 -13.13
CA GLU A 326 61.57 36.34 -12.25
C GLU A 326 62.28 35.03 -11.85
N ASP A 327 61.59 33.88 -11.88
CA ASP A 327 62.18 32.56 -11.61
C ASP A 327 62.88 31.92 -12.84
N THR A 328 62.82 32.54 -14.02
CA THR A 328 63.36 31.98 -15.27
C THR A 328 64.66 32.64 -15.76
N ILE A 329 65.21 33.61 -15.01
CA ILE A 329 66.46 34.29 -15.38
C ILE A 329 67.54 34.04 -14.31
N GLU A 330 67.90 32.77 -14.13
CA GLU A 330 69.25 32.38 -13.72
C GLU A 330 69.45 30.91 -14.10
N GLU A 331 70.60 30.63 -14.72
CA GLU A 331 71.05 29.32 -15.27
C GLU A 331 70.49 28.90 -16.65
N ASN A 332 71.19 29.32 -17.71
CA ASN A 332 71.89 28.38 -18.61
C ASN A 332 72.71 29.15 -19.65
N ASN A 333 73.96 29.44 -19.28
CA ASN A 333 75.05 29.57 -20.24
C ASN A 333 75.65 28.19 -20.48
N GLU A 334 76.11 27.96 -21.71
CA GLU A 334 76.89 26.82 -22.22
C GLU A 334 76.11 25.67 -22.88
N GLY A 335 76.40 25.44 -24.17
CA GLY A 335 76.08 24.19 -24.86
C GLY A 335 75.64 24.35 -26.32
N GLU A 336 76.56 24.74 -27.21
CA GLU A 336 76.43 24.46 -28.65
C GLU A 336 76.35 22.95 -28.88
N GLU A 337 75.40 22.47 -29.71
CA GLU A 337 75.63 21.42 -30.73
C GLU A 337 74.39 21.21 -31.64
N GLN A 338 74.50 21.75 -32.85
CA GLN A 338 74.27 21.07 -34.14
C GLN A 338 73.39 19.80 -34.24
N LEU A 339 72.33 19.86 -35.08
CA LEU A 339 72.24 19.27 -36.44
C LEU A 339 70.85 18.69 -36.82
N THR A 340 70.39 19.16 -37.99
CA THR A 340 69.64 18.50 -39.08
C THR A 340 68.19 18.01 -38.87
N LEU A 341 67.21 18.62 -39.58
CA LEU A 341 66.78 18.35 -40.97
C LEU A 341 66.16 16.95 -41.16
N PHE A 342 64.83 16.90 -41.26
CA PHE A 342 64.12 16.02 -42.20
C PHE A 342 62.82 16.69 -42.69
N LEU A 343 62.87 17.01 -44.00
CA LEU A 343 61.81 17.35 -44.97
C LEU A 343 61.05 18.67 -44.84
#